data_AF-A0A081NE78-F1
#
_entry.id   AF-A0A081NE78-F1
#
_cell.length_a   1.000
_cell.length_b   1.000
_cell.length_c   1.000
_cell.angle_alpha   90.00
_cell.angle_beta   90.00
_cell.angle_gamma   90.00
#
_symmetry.space_group_name_H-M   'P 1'
#
loop_
_entity.id
_entity.type
_entity.pdbx_description
1 polymer ?
#
loop_
_entity_poly.entity_id
_entity_poly.type
_entity_poly.pdbx_seq_one_letter_code
_entity_poly.pdbx_strand_id
1 'polypeptide(L)'
;MSNPRIGSGNQSAPGLPTSTVTTSPSSGQDSLGRSIGSLAETPATEGLHNEPLTHSQRQIKDRAVAYYKETGQVGRNILPSINDRPFSEYWEEVPGKVHRGVVDHKLMQVKQEAREEEESSSPKAEKKKEVWHVKTPGRETGAEKFKRLLQKVIYFITGKSYKAHFYDNRKVLAQRECLAAEAYKQAMGYGSEYIYRYSLDEERQDHCVASKDLQGYYSGDTFFQQTLFPSISQFTDDHNPATNLVMRRFLLGDQDYLKLDNYLFKQAEGGELSHVQEGEELLTGKLISIDFGMSFYNQFALPKRCTLEQFTNKLLQPSNLHRVQYRGQKTLLTMVGQMERDQVQRSIEVALNRIANLSDQQLGELAEHMHQPAIREGMFEILRFKRAQARALLNQESWPLEPGAGKGFSVL
;
A
#
# COMPACT_ATOMS: atom_id res chain seq x y z
N MET A 1 58.59 -12.17 -18.03
CA MET A 1 58.72 -11.54 -16.69
C MET A 1 57.40 -11.71 -15.97
N SER A 2 57.28 -11.88 -14.65
CA SER A 2 58.20 -12.40 -13.61
C SER A 2 57.35 -12.54 -12.33
N ASN A 3 57.10 -13.76 -11.84
CA ASN A 3 56.38 -13.94 -10.57
C ASN A 3 57.28 -13.60 -9.37
N PRO A 4 56.76 -12.96 -8.31
CA PRO A 4 57.17 -13.23 -6.94
C PRO A 4 56.35 -14.40 -6.36
N ARG A 5 56.89 -15.07 -5.32
CA ARG A 5 56.36 -16.34 -4.80
C ARG A 5 56.42 -16.35 -3.27
N ILE A 6 55.37 -16.86 -2.61
CA ILE A 6 55.34 -17.46 -1.25
C ILE A 6 55.77 -16.59 -0.04
N GLY A 7 54.91 -16.59 0.98
CA GLY A 7 55.26 -16.47 2.39
C GLY A 7 54.27 -17.32 3.20
N SER A 8 54.73 -18.12 4.16
CA SER A 8 53.90 -19.18 4.78
C SER A 8 54.23 -19.44 6.26
N GLY A 9 53.21 -19.52 7.10
CA GLY A 9 53.29 -19.85 8.52
C GLY A 9 51.96 -19.57 9.24
N ASN A 10 51.40 -20.36 10.17
CA ASN A 10 51.25 -21.81 10.41
C ASN A 10 50.98 -21.98 11.93
N GLN A 11 50.11 -22.92 12.33
CA GLN A 11 49.82 -23.37 13.72
C GLN A 11 49.28 -22.34 14.75
N SER A 12 48.04 -22.53 15.23
CA SER A 12 47.77 -23.05 16.61
C SER A 12 46.30 -22.91 17.04
N ALA A 13 45.83 -23.87 17.84
CA ALA A 13 44.61 -23.87 18.67
C ALA A 13 45.02 -24.43 20.07
N PRO A 14 44.14 -24.61 21.09
CA PRO A 14 42.72 -24.29 21.22
C PRO A 14 42.42 -23.44 22.49
N GLY A 15 41.14 -23.32 22.90
CA GLY A 15 40.79 -22.69 24.19
C GLY A 15 39.31 -22.74 24.57
N LEU A 16 38.91 -23.78 25.31
CA LEU A 16 37.69 -23.78 26.14
C LEU A 16 38.06 -23.35 27.57
N PRO A 17 37.11 -22.80 28.34
CA PRO A 17 37.00 -23.19 29.74
C PRO A 17 35.59 -23.65 30.12
N THR A 18 35.51 -24.83 30.74
CA THR A 18 34.33 -25.31 31.46
C THR A 18 34.51 -25.01 32.94
N SER A 19 33.46 -24.52 33.62
CA SER A 19 33.39 -24.52 35.09
C SER A 19 31.97 -24.82 35.57
N THR A 20 31.78 -26.03 36.08
CA THR A 20 30.63 -26.47 36.89
C THR A 20 30.79 -26.02 38.35
N VAL A 21 29.68 -25.83 39.10
CA VAL A 21 29.47 -26.32 40.50
C VAL A 21 28.11 -25.81 41.06
N THR A 22 27.38 -26.41 42.02
CA THR A 22 26.99 -27.82 42.34
C THR A 22 25.84 -27.78 43.40
N THR A 23 24.95 -28.79 43.42
CA THR A 23 24.03 -29.25 44.51
C THR A 23 22.81 -28.43 45.03
N SER A 24 21.72 -29.20 45.17
CA SER A 24 20.46 -29.02 45.96
C SER A 24 20.68 -29.27 47.49
N PRO A 25 19.69 -29.47 48.42
CA PRO A 25 18.26 -29.89 48.32
C PRO A 25 17.31 -29.01 49.22
N SER A 26 16.19 -29.38 49.90
CA SER A 26 15.42 -30.64 50.14
C SER A 26 13.98 -30.39 50.71
N SER A 27 13.02 -31.25 50.35
CA SER A 27 11.94 -31.89 51.18
C SER A 27 10.83 -31.10 51.93
N GLY A 28 9.63 -31.73 52.04
CA GLY A 28 8.50 -31.40 52.93
C GLY A 28 7.19 -31.10 52.17
N GLN A 29 6.27 -32.02 51.88
CA GLN A 29 5.35 -32.86 52.69
C GLN A 29 4.22 -32.15 53.46
N ASP A 30 2.98 -32.51 53.06
CA ASP A 30 1.73 -32.70 53.81
C ASP A 30 1.11 -31.63 54.72
N SER A 31 -0.14 -31.26 54.43
CA SER A 31 -1.27 -31.45 55.37
C SER A 31 -2.65 -31.17 54.73
N LEU A 32 -3.69 -31.84 55.26
CA LEU A 32 -5.11 -31.61 54.95
C LEU A 32 -5.77 -30.88 56.12
N GLY A 33 -6.59 -29.84 55.87
CA GLY A 33 -7.21 -29.03 56.93
C GLY A 33 -8.59 -28.45 56.58
N ARG A 34 -9.62 -28.92 57.31
CA ARG A 34 -10.97 -28.31 57.46
C ARG A 34 -10.91 -27.23 58.56
N SER A 35 -11.82 -26.27 58.74
CA SER A 35 -12.98 -25.71 58.00
C SER A 35 -13.48 -24.47 58.81
N ILE A 36 -14.48 -23.73 58.30
CA ILE A 36 -15.20 -22.60 58.97
C ILE A 36 -14.34 -21.33 59.14
N GLY A 37 -14.81 -20.10 58.91
CA GLY A 37 -16.09 -19.62 58.38
C GLY A 37 -16.59 -18.37 59.13
N SER A 38 -16.81 -17.26 58.42
CA SER A 38 -17.50 -16.06 58.93
C SER A 38 -18.10 -15.24 57.79
N LEU A 39 -19.16 -14.48 58.06
CA LEU A 39 -19.91 -13.71 57.06
C LEU A 39 -19.33 -12.30 56.86
N ALA A 40 -19.45 -11.80 55.63
CA ALA A 40 -19.62 -10.38 55.34
C ALA A 40 -20.60 -10.27 54.17
N GLU A 41 -21.79 -9.72 54.41
CA GLU A 41 -22.81 -9.51 53.37
C GLU A 41 -22.51 -8.22 52.60
N THR A 42 -22.61 -8.25 51.27
CA THR A 42 -22.78 -7.08 50.39
C THR A 42 -23.26 -7.59 49.01
N PRO A 43 -23.89 -6.76 48.17
CA PRO A 43 -25.15 -7.18 47.54
C PRO A 43 -24.97 -7.95 46.23
N ALA A 44 -26.06 -8.61 45.81
CA ALA A 44 -26.18 -9.10 44.44
C ALA A 44 -26.13 -7.90 43.46
N THR A 45 -25.00 -7.73 42.77
CA THR A 45 -24.96 -6.89 41.57
C THR A 45 -25.76 -7.56 40.46
N GLU A 46 -26.56 -6.74 39.78
CA GLU A 46 -27.48 -7.19 38.73
C GLU A 46 -26.72 -7.82 37.56
N GLY A 47 -27.41 -8.72 36.83
CA GLY A 47 -26.78 -9.56 35.83
C GLY A 47 -26.09 -8.77 34.73
N LEU A 48 -24.77 -8.85 34.66
CA LEU A 48 -24.02 -8.59 33.42
C LEU A 48 -24.52 -9.59 32.37
N HIS A 49 -25.42 -9.11 31.50
CA HIS A 49 -25.90 -9.83 30.32
C HIS A 49 -24.73 -10.08 29.36
N ASN A 50 -23.97 -11.15 29.63
CA ASN A 50 -23.20 -11.84 28.62
C ASN A 50 -24.20 -12.53 27.68
N GLU A 51 -24.77 -11.77 26.75
CA GLU A 51 -25.46 -12.38 25.62
C GLU A 51 -24.51 -13.36 24.93
N PRO A 52 -24.96 -14.58 24.62
CA PRO A 52 -24.10 -15.57 23.99
C PRO A 52 -23.85 -15.14 22.54
N LEU A 53 -22.75 -14.42 22.33
CA LEU A 53 -22.18 -14.15 21.00
C LEU A 53 -22.34 -15.39 20.12
N THR A 54 -22.96 -15.21 18.96
CA THR A 54 -23.33 -16.31 18.07
C THR A 54 -22.08 -17.12 17.68
N HIS A 55 -22.28 -18.38 17.28
CA HIS A 55 -21.13 -19.28 17.05
C HIS A 55 -20.18 -18.75 15.96
N SER A 56 -20.71 -18.01 14.97
CA SER A 56 -19.92 -17.22 14.01
C SER A 56 -19.17 -16.08 14.68
N GLN A 57 -19.84 -15.18 15.42
CA GLN A 57 -19.22 -14.03 16.10
C GLN A 57 -18.08 -14.42 17.07
N ARG A 58 -18.16 -15.60 17.73
CA ARG A 58 -17.03 -16.15 18.50
C ARG A 58 -15.84 -16.53 17.60
N GLN A 59 -16.08 -17.36 16.58
CA GLN A 59 -15.05 -17.74 15.61
C GLN A 59 -14.44 -16.53 14.90
N ILE A 60 -15.21 -15.46 14.64
CA ILE A 60 -14.75 -14.19 14.07
C ILE A 60 -13.75 -13.49 15.00
N LYS A 61 -14.09 -13.33 16.30
CA LYS A 61 -13.16 -12.75 17.28
C LYS A 61 -11.91 -13.60 17.44
N ASP A 62 -12.05 -14.93 17.50
CA ASP A 62 -10.91 -15.84 17.62
C ASP A 62 -10.02 -15.83 16.37
N ARG A 63 -10.57 -15.68 15.16
CA ARG A 63 -9.83 -15.53 13.89
C ARG A 63 -9.06 -14.20 13.85
N ALA A 64 -9.69 -13.09 14.22
CA ALA A 64 -9.01 -11.80 14.31
C ALA A 64 -7.88 -11.82 15.34
N VAL A 65 -8.12 -12.37 16.53
CA VAL A 65 -7.11 -12.54 17.58
C VAL A 65 -5.97 -13.47 17.15
N ALA A 66 -6.27 -14.57 16.46
CA ALA A 66 -5.26 -15.48 15.91
C ALA A 66 -4.37 -14.78 14.86
N TYR A 67 -4.98 -13.99 13.97
CA TYR A 67 -4.27 -13.16 12.98
C TYR A 67 -3.33 -12.16 13.67
N TYR A 68 -3.82 -11.35 14.61
CA TYR A 68 -2.96 -10.40 15.35
C TYR A 68 -1.83 -11.11 16.12
N LYS A 69 -2.09 -12.32 16.63
CA LYS A 69 -1.10 -13.15 17.35
C LYS A 69 -0.07 -13.81 16.42
N GLU A 70 -0.41 -14.08 15.15
CA GLU A 70 0.52 -14.53 14.10
C GLU A 70 1.41 -13.39 13.60
N THR A 71 0.84 -12.19 13.43
CA THR A 71 1.51 -11.04 12.77
C THR A 71 2.22 -10.09 13.74
N GLY A 72 1.90 -10.16 15.03
CA GLY A 72 2.40 -9.26 16.06
C GLY A 72 1.89 -7.81 15.94
N GLN A 73 0.85 -7.57 15.14
CA GLN A 73 0.27 -6.23 14.93
C GLN A 73 -0.73 -5.90 16.05
N VAL A 74 -0.66 -4.67 16.60
CA VAL A 74 -1.47 -4.25 17.76
C VAL A 74 -2.10 -2.86 17.61
N GLY A 75 -1.85 -2.17 16.49
CA GLY A 75 -2.32 -0.80 16.26
C GLY A 75 -3.67 -0.76 15.53
N ARG A 76 -4.58 0.12 15.98
CA ARG A 76 -5.97 0.24 15.47
C ARG A 76 -6.10 0.58 13.98
N ASN A 77 -5.04 1.11 13.36
CA ASN A 77 -5.02 1.51 11.94
C ASN A 77 -4.31 0.47 11.04
N ILE A 78 -3.70 -0.55 11.63
CA ILE A 78 -2.87 -1.54 10.93
C ILE A 78 -3.80 -2.67 10.48
N LEU A 79 -4.10 -2.70 9.19
CA LEU A 79 -5.28 -3.39 8.65
C LEU A 79 -5.39 -4.89 9.02
N PRO A 80 -6.40 -5.29 9.82
CA PRO A 80 -7.02 -6.60 9.65
C PRO A 80 -7.77 -6.66 8.29
N SER A 81 -8.40 -7.81 8.00
CA SER A 81 -9.43 -7.88 6.97
C SER A 81 -10.57 -6.91 7.28
N ILE A 82 -11.08 -6.17 6.27
CA ILE A 82 -12.28 -5.35 6.41
C ILE A 82 -13.52 -6.21 6.65
N ASN A 83 -13.62 -7.36 5.96
CA ASN A 83 -14.66 -8.34 6.24
C ASN A 83 -14.34 -9.05 7.56
N ASP A 84 -15.23 -8.87 8.53
CA ASP A 84 -15.23 -9.54 9.83
C ASP A 84 -15.62 -11.02 9.69
N ARG A 85 -16.57 -11.29 8.79
CA ARG A 85 -17.15 -12.58 8.41
C ARG A 85 -16.59 -13.10 7.07
N PRO A 86 -16.95 -14.31 6.63
CA PRO A 86 -16.57 -14.84 5.32
C PRO A 86 -16.83 -13.86 4.17
N PHE A 87 -15.93 -13.80 3.20
CA PHE A 87 -16.03 -12.89 2.05
C PHE A 87 -17.38 -12.98 1.32
N SER A 88 -17.92 -14.20 1.18
CA SER A 88 -19.24 -14.50 0.58
C SER A 88 -20.43 -14.10 1.46
N GLU A 89 -20.23 -13.86 2.76
CA GLU A 89 -21.21 -13.32 3.72
C GLU A 89 -21.09 -11.80 3.91
N TYR A 90 -19.93 -11.20 3.61
CA TYR A 90 -19.71 -9.75 3.70
C TYR A 90 -20.04 -9.01 2.41
N TRP A 91 -19.64 -9.55 1.25
CA TRP A 91 -19.76 -8.86 -0.04
C TRP A 91 -20.89 -9.43 -0.92
N GLU A 92 -21.48 -8.56 -1.74
CA GLU A 92 -22.42 -8.88 -2.82
C GLU A 92 -21.96 -8.22 -4.13
N GLU A 93 -21.95 -8.96 -5.25
CA GLU A 93 -21.59 -8.40 -6.58
C GLU A 93 -22.68 -7.44 -7.09
N VAL A 94 -22.29 -6.22 -7.46
CA VAL A 94 -23.18 -5.19 -8.02
C VAL A 94 -23.08 -5.19 -9.55
N PRO A 95 -24.21 -5.13 -10.30
CA PRO A 95 -24.18 -5.10 -11.76
C PRO A 95 -23.36 -3.94 -12.33
N GLY A 96 -22.37 -4.25 -13.19
CA GLY A 96 -21.54 -3.25 -13.86
C GLY A 96 -20.60 -3.87 -14.90
N LYS A 97 -19.94 -3.01 -15.70
CA LYS A 97 -18.83 -3.43 -16.56
C LYS A 97 -17.56 -3.56 -15.72
N VAL A 98 -16.92 -4.71 -15.78
CA VAL A 98 -15.68 -4.98 -15.02
C VAL A 98 -14.71 -5.87 -15.80
N HIS A 99 -13.42 -5.70 -15.50
CA HIS A 99 -12.31 -6.33 -16.23
C HIS A 99 -11.88 -7.64 -15.55
N ARG A 100 -11.97 -8.73 -16.30
CA ARG A 100 -11.54 -10.08 -15.89
C ARG A 100 -10.17 -10.42 -16.49
N GLY A 101 -9.25 -10.96 -15.70
CA GLY A 101 -7.92 -11.38 -16.13
C GLY A 101 -7.11 -12.05 -15.02
N VAL A 102 -5.80 -11.78 -14.97
CA VAL A 102 -4.90 -12.19 -13.85
C VAL A 102 -5.32 -11.56 -12.52
N VAL A 103 -5.83 -10.33 -12.58
CA VAL A 103 -6.58 -9.67 -11.51
C VAL A 103 -8.01 -9.58 -12.01
N ASP A 104 -8.98 -9.92 -11.17
CA ASP A 104 -10.40 -9.83 -11.44
C ASP A 104 -10.96 -8.65 -10.63
N HIS A 105 -11.34 -7.60 -11.35
CA HIS A 105 -11.90 -6.38 -10.78
C HIS A 105 -13.41 -6.56 -10.66
N LYS A 106 -14.00 -6.13 -9.54
CA LYS A 106 -15.44 -6.27 -9.26
C LYS A 106 -16.00 -4.96 -8.69
N LEU A 107 -17.29 -4.73 -8.93
CA LEU A 107 -18.07 -3.80 -8.12
C LEU A 107 -18.82 -4.62 -7.08
N MET A 108 -18.67 -4.27 -5.81
CA MET A 108 -19.31 -4.95 -4.69
C MET A 108 -20.06 -3.94 -3.83
N GLN A 109 -21.04 -4.40 -3.06
CA GLN A 109 -21.57 -3.68 -1.90
C GLN A 109 -21.44 -4.56 -0.66
N VAL A 110 -21.39 -3.94 0.52
CA VAL A 110 -21.51 -4.68 1.79
C VAL A 110 -22.95 -5.19 1.91
N LYS A 111 -23.11 -6.47 2.23
CA LYS A 111 -24.41 -7.12 2.40
C LYS A 111 -25.24 -6.46 3.50
N GLN A 112 -26.55 -6.47 3.34
CA GLN A 112 -27.46 -5.76 4.25
C GLN A 112 -27.38 -6.33 5.67
N GLU A 113 -27.26 -7.65 5.81
CA GLU A 113 -27.15 -8.35 7.09
C GLU A 113 -25.86 -7.99 7.84
N ALA A 114 -24.74 -7.89 7.12
CA ALA A 114 -23.47 -7.43 7.70
C ALA A 114 -23.52 -5.95 8.11
N ARG A 115 -24.15 -5.13 7.26
CA ARG A 115 -24.31 -3.70 7.49
C ARG A 115 -25.25 -3.37 8.66
N GLU A 116 -26.32 -4.12 8.85
CA GLU A 116 -27.25 -3.92 9.98
C GLU A 116 -26.62 -4.29 11.33
N GLU A 117 -25.72 -5.29 11.37
CA GLU A 117 -24.89 -5.56 12.55
C GLU A 117 -23.85 -4.45 12.80
N GLU A 118 -23.16 -3.92 11.78
CA GLU A 118 -22.27 -2.77 11.93
C GLU A 118 -23.03 -1.51 12.43
N GLU A 119 -24.16 -1.16 11.80
CA GLU A 119 -24.96 0.04 12.10
C GLU A 119 -25.71 -0.05 13.45
N SER A 120 -25.81 -1.23 14.08
CA SER A 120 -26.30 -1.37 15.46
C SER A 120 -25.50 -0.55 16.49
N SER A 121 -24.26 -0.15 16.13
CA SER A 121 -23.32 0.57 16.98
C SER A 121 -23.24 2.09 16.74
N SER A 122 -24.05 2.68 15.86
CA SER A 122 -23.99 4.13 15.57
C SER A 122 -25.31 4.74 15.08
N PRO A 123 -25.52 6.07 15.22
CA PRO A 123 -26.81 6.71 14.92
C PRO A 123 -27.22 6.61 13.45
N LYS A 124 -28.51 6.34 13.21
CA LYS A 124 -29.09 6.18 11.87
C LYS A 124 -29.07 7.49 11.08
N ALA A 125 -28.27 7.50 10.01
CA ALA A 125 -28.50 8.32 8.83
C ALA A 125 -28.73 7.39 7.64
N GLU A 126 -29.60 7.76 6.71
CA GLU A 126 -29.84 6.99 5.47
C GLU A 126 -28.64 7.08 4.51
N LYS A 127 -27.52 6.43 4.86
CA LYS A 127 -26.40 6.28 3.95
C LYS A 127 -26.85 5.48 2.72
N LYS A 128 -26.65 6.08 1.54
CA LYS A 128 -26.72 5.41 0.23
C LYS A 128 -26.04 4.03 0.30
N LYS A 129 -26.48 3.07 -0.54
CA LYS A 129 -25.74 1.82 -0.73
C LYS A 129 -24.32 2.14 -1.19
N GLU A 130 -23.33 1.87 -0.32
CA GLU A 130 -21.93 2.17 -0.58
C GLU A 130 -21.36 1.13 -1.55
N VAL A 131 -21.02 1.56 -2.77
CA VAL A 131 -20.41 0.70 -3.80
C VAL A 131 -18.89 0.79 -3.71
N TRP A 132 -18.26 -0.37 -3.64
CA TRP A 132 -16.82 -0.56 -3.56
C TRP A 132 -16.29 -1.15 -4.87
N HIS A 133 -15.15 -0.67 -5.33
CA HIS A 133 -14.35 -1.34 -6.33
C HIS A 133 -13.38 -2.30 -5.62
N VAL A 134 -13.61 -3.61 -5.79
CA VAL A 134 -12.84 -4.68 -5.14
C VAL A 134 -12.01 -5.43 -6.18
N LYS A 135 -10.71 -5.51 -5.92
CA LYS A 135 -9.74 -6.31 -6.65
C LYS A 135 -9.60 -7.67 -6.00
N THR A 136 -9.68 -8.72 -6.80
CA THR A 136 -9.46 -10.10 -6.35
C THR A 136 -8.46 -10.80 -7.27
N PRO A 137 -7.70 -11.81 -6.82
CA PRO A 137 -6.89 -12.64 -7.71
C PRO A 137 -7.78 -13.33 -8.74
N GLY A 138 -7.43 -13.22 -10.02
CA GLY A 138 -8.23 -13.75 -11.13
C GLY A 138 -7.77 -15.12 -11.62
N ARG A 139 -8.22 -15.51 -12.82
CA ARG A 139 -7.89 -16.80 -13.45
C ARG A 139 -6.73 -16.63 -14.43
N GLU A 140 -5.60 -17.28 -14.14
CA GLU A 140 -4.43 -17.29 -15.01
C GLU A 140 -4.55 -18.33 -16.13
N THR A 141 -4.52 -17.87 -17.37
CA THR A 141 -4.48 -18.70 -18.58
C THR A 141 -3.13 -19.41 -18.74
N GLY A 142 -3.08 -20.45 -19.58
CA GLY A 142 -1.82 -21.14 -19.92
C GLY A 142 -0.78 -20.20 -20.54
N ALA A 143 -1.22 -19.23 -21.35
CA ALA A 143 -0.34 -18.22 -21.96
C ALA A 143 0.27 -17.28 -20.91
N GLU A 144 -0.48 -16.88 -19.89
CA GLU A 144 0.03 -16.04 -18.80
C GLU A 144 0.99 -16.79 -17.88
N LYS A 145 0.72 -18.08 -17.62
CA LYS A 145 1.66 -18.97 -16.90
C LYS A 145 2.97 -19.14 -17.67
N PHE A 146 2.92 -19.35 -18.99
CA PHE A 146 4.11 -19.39 -19.84
C PHE A 146 4.87 -18.06 -19.88
N LYS A 147 4.15 -16.92 -20.00
CA LYS A 147 4.71 -15.56 -19.93
C LYS A 147 5.44 -15.32 -18.59
N ARG A 148 4.88 -15.77 -17.46
CA ARG A 148 5.55 -15.70 -16.15
C ARG A 148 6.76 -16.62 -16.07
N LEU A 149 6.70 -17.85 -16.59
CA LEU A 149 7.84 -18.75 -16.65
C LEU A 149 9.01 -18.10 -17.41
N LEU A 150 8.75 -17.54 -18.59
CA LEU A 150 9.74 -16.81 -19.36
C LEU A 150 10.31 -15.61 -18.59
N GLN A 151 9.47 -14.85 -17.87
CA GLN A 151 9.92 -13.76 -17.00
C GLN A 151 10.84 -14.23 -15.86
N LYS A 152 10.56 -15.39 -15.22
CA LYS A 152 11.44 -15.98 -14.20
C LYS A 152 12.77 -16.46 -14.78
N VAL A 153 12.76 -17.03 -15.99
CA VAL A 153 13.98 -17.42 -16.72
C VAL A 153 14.84 -16.20 -17.06
N ILE A 154 14.24 -15.11 -17.55
CA ILE A 154 14.99 -13.86 -17.83
C ILE A 154 15.52 -13.24 -16.52
N TYR A 155 14.78 -13.28 -15.42
CA TYR A 155 15.30 -12.88 -14.11
C TYR A 155 16.52 -13.71 -13.70
N PHE A 156 16.42 -15.04 -13.73
CA PHE A 156 17.51 -15.95 -13.35
C PHE A 156 18.80 -15.70 -14.16
N ILE A 157 18.67 -15.39 -15.45
CA ILE A 157 19.80 -15.10 -16.34
C ILE A 157 20.38 -13.68 -16.13
N THR A 158 19.57 -12.69 -15.75
CA THR A 158 19.96 -11.26 -15.80
C THR A 158 20.05 -10.57 -14.44
N GLY A 159 19.58 -11.19 -13.35
CA GLY A 159 19.44 -10.58 -12.03
C GLY A 159 18.40 -9.46 -11.92
N LYS A 160 17.77 -9.06 -13.04
CA LYS A 160 16.77 -7.97 -13.08
C LYS A 160 15.43 -8.52 -12.63
N SER A 161 14.99 -8.15 -11.42
CA SER A 161 13.75 -8.66 -10.84
C SER A 161 12.56 -8.43 -11.79
N TYR A 162 11.90 -9.51 -12.23
CA TYR A 162 10.73 -9.45 -13.11
C TYR A 162 9.44 -9.71 -12.32
N LYS A 163 8.32 -9.10 -12.77
CA LYS A 163 7.00 -9.12 -12.13
C LYS A 163 6.54 -10.51 -11.63
N ALA A 164 6.99 -11.58 -12.27
CA ALA A 164 6.58 -12.96 -12.03
C ALA A 164 6.84 -13.51 -10.61
N HIS A 165 7.76 -12.96 -9.82
CA HIS A 165 7.97 -13.41 -8.43
C HIS A 165 6.98 -12.80 -7.43
N PHE A 166 6.46 -11.60 -7.70
CA PHE A 166 5.55 -10.89 -6.79
C PHE A 166 4.14 -11.49 -6.80
N TYR A 167 3.78 -12.21 -7.87
CA TYR A 167 2.55 -13.00 -7.92
C TYR A 167 2.66 -14.36 -7.21
N ASP A 168 3.84 -14.78 -6.77
CA ASP A 168 4.00 -16.03 -5.99
C ASP A 168 3.47 -15.88 -4.55
N ASN A 169 3.35 -14.65 -4.04
CA ASN A 169 2.83 -14.36 -2.70
C ASN A 169 1.72 -13.29 -2.74
N ARG A 170 0.47 -13.74 -2.91
CA ARG A 170 -0.72 -12.88 -2.99
C ARG A 170 -0.94 -12.03 -1.72
N LYS A 171 -0.59 -12.55 -0.53
CA LYS A 171 -0.65 -11.84 0.77
C LYS A 171 0.24 -10.59 0.75
N VAL A 172 1.51 -10.75 0.36
CA VAL A 172 2.48 -9.66 0.27
C VAL A 172 2.14 -8.67 -0.85
N LEU A 173 1.57 -9.14 -1.98
CA LEU A 173 1.13 -8.25 -3.06
C LEU A 173 -0.01 -7.33 -2.61
N ALA A 174 -1.05 -7.86 -1.95
CA ALA A 174 -2.17 -7.07 -1.43
C ALA A 174 -1.73 -6.08 -0.33
N GLN A 175 -0.86 -6.52 0.60
CA GLN A 175 -0.26 -5.66 1.63
C GLN A 175 0.50 -4.48 1.04
N ARG A 176 1.32 -4.72 0.00
CA ARG A 176 2.04 -3.66 -0.73
C ARG A 176 1.10 -2.71 -1.44
N GLU A 177 -0.01 -3.20 -2.00
CA GLU A 177 -0.99 -2.31 -2.64
C GLU A 177 -1.66 -1.39 -1.61
N CYS A 178 -2.02 -1.90 -0.44
CA CYS A 178 -2.52 -1.09 0.68
C CYS A 178 -1.48 -0.10 1.22
N LEU A 179 -0.25 -0.54 1.47
CA LEU A 179 0.85 0.32 1.91
C LEU A 179 1.09 1.45 0.91
N ALA A 180 1.11 1.14 -0.40
CA ALA A 180 1.28 2.14 -1.44
C ALA A 180 0.13 3.14 -1.53
N ALA A 181 -1.11 2.67 -1.39
CA ALA A 181 -2.30 3.50 -1.42
C ALA A 181 -2.40 4.44 -0.21
N GLU A 182 -2.12 3.95 1.01
CA GLU A 182 -2.12 4.79 2.22
C GLU A 182 -0.88 5.71 2.25
N ALA A 183 0.28 5.27 1.75
CA ALA A 183 1.46 6.14 1.59
C ALA A 183 1.22 7.27 0.58
N TYR A 184 0.56 6.96 -0.54
CA TYR A 184 0.07 7.95 -1.49
C TYR A 184 -0.92 8.90 -0.80
N LYS A 185 -1.97 8.37 -0.18
CA LYS A 185 -2.99 9.15 0.52
C LYS A 185 -2.39 10.14 1.54
N GLN A 186 -1.50 9.65 2.40
CA GLN A 186 -0.84 10.44 3.45
C GLN A 186 0.10 11.50 2.85
N ALA A 187 0.86 11.16 1.81
CA ALA A 187 1.71 12.12 1.10
C ALA A 187 0.92 13.12 0.24
N MET A 188 -0.31 12.79 -0.19
CA MET A 188 -1.22 13.71 -0.87
C MET A 188 -2.05 14.56 0.11
N GLY A 189 -2.13 14.20 1.39
CA GLY A 189 -2.95 14.88 2.39
C GLY A 189 -4.46 14.58 2.29
N TYR A 190 -4.84 13.50 1.61
CA TYR A 190 -6.25 13.14 1.42
C TYR A 190 -6.90 12.66 2.73
N GLY A 191 -8.07 13.24 3.06
CA GLY A 191 -8.83 12.94 4.27
C GLY A 191 -9.66 11.64 4.18
N SER A 192 -10.93 11.70 4.60
CA SER A 192 -11.85 10.56 4.51
C SER A 192 -12.30 10.22 3.09
N GLU A 193 -12.05 11.07 2.10
CA GLU A 193 -12.54 10.93 0.71
C GLU A 193 -11.89 9.78 -0.09
N TYR A 194 -10.70 9.33 0.31
CA TYR A 194 -10.01 8.20 -0.30
C TYR A 194 -9.90 7.05 0.71
N ILE A 195 -10.76 6.03 0.57
CA ILE A 195 -10.77 4.86 1.45
C ILE A 195 -10.31 3.63 0.67
N TYR A 196 -9.27 3.00 1.21
CA TYR A 196 -8.57 1.88 0.59
C TYR A 196 -8.28 0.81 1.65
N ARG A 197 -8.74 -0.43 1.47
CA ARG A 197 -8.88 -1.42 2.54
C ARG A 197 -8.49 -2.81 2.07
N TYR A 198 -7.85 -3.58 2.95
CA TYR A 198 -7.49 -4.97 2.73
C TYR A 198 -8.68 -5.88 3.05
N SER A 199 -8.87 -6.95 2.28
CA SER A 199 -9.95 -7.94 2.43
C SER A 199 -9.39 -9.34 2.17
N LEU A 200 -10.02 -10.36 2.74
CA LEU A 200 -9.60 -11.76 2.59
C LEU A 200 -10.77 -12.60 2.12
N ASP A 201 -10.58 -13.33 1.02
CA ASP A 201 -11.44 -14.41 0.54
C ASP A 201 -10.94 -15.73 1.15
N GLU A 202 -11.57 -16.19 2.23
CA GLU A 202 -11.05 -17.31 3.01
C GLU A 202 -11.39 -18.68 2.42
N GLU A 203 -12.44 -18.77 1.60
CA GLU A 203 -12.77 -19.97 0.81
C GLU A 203 -11.66 -20.28 -0.20
N ARG A 204 -11.09 -19.24 -0.81
CA ARG A 204 -10.01 -19.36 -1.82
C ARG A 204 -8.61 -19.10 -1.28
N GLN A 205 -8.49 -18.69 -0.01
CA GLN A 205 -7.27 -18.15 0.60
C GLN A 205 -6.66 -16.99 -0.22
N ASP A 206 -7.53 -16.20 -0.86
CA ASP A 206 -7.14 -15.15 -1.79
C ASP A 206 -7.17 -13.77 -1.11
N HIS A 207 -6.11 -13.00 -1.36
CA HIS A 207 -5.90 -11.70 -0.73
C HIS A 207 -6.39 -10.59 -1.66
N CYS A 208 -7.35 -9.81 -1.17
CA CYS A 208 -8.18 -8.90 -1.93
C CYS A 208 -8.02 -7.47 -1.44
N VAL A 209 -8.39 -6.49 -2.28
CA VAL A 209 -8.22 -5.07 -1.95
C VAL A 209 -9.41 -4.26 -2.42
N ALA A 210 -10.03 -3.52 -1.52
CA ALA A 210 -11.28 -2.78 -1.72
C ALA A 210 -11.05 -1.27 -1.65
N SER A 211 -11.70 -0.52 -2.53
CA SER A 211 -11.62 0.94 -2.59
C SER A 211 -13.01 1.56 -2.78
N LYS A 212 -13.31 2.68 -2.11
CA LYS A 212 -14.62 3.34 -2.21
C LYS A 212 -14.54 4.87 -2.17
N ASP A 213 -15.72 5.49 -2.18
CA ASP A 213 -15.96 6.95 -2.24
C ASP A 213 -15.45 7.61 -3.54
N LEU A 214 -15.26 6.77 -4.57
CA LEU A 214 -14.89 7.12 -5.94
C LEU A 214 -16.10 7.51 -6.83
N GLN A 215 -17.26 7.82 -6.22
CA GLN A 215 -18.49 8.17 -6.96
C GLN A 215 -18.34 9.53 -7.67
N GLY A 216 -18.74 9.60 -8.95
CA GLY A 216 -18.60 10.81 -9.76
C GLY A 216 -17.22 10.99 -10.39
N TYR A 217 -16.32 10.01 -10.25
CA TYR A 217 -15.10 9.95 -11.05
C TYR A 217 -15.27 9.05 -12.28
N TYR A 218 -14.61 9.42 -13.36
CA TYR A 218 -14.49 8.69 -14.63
C TYR A 218 -13.08 8.11 -14.78
N SER A 219 -12.87 7.19 -15.73
CA SER A 219 -11.53 6.69 -16.06
C SER A 219 -10.64 7.81 -16.62
N GLY A 220 -9.34 7.84 -16.30
CA GLY A 220 -8.43 8.95 -16.65
C GLY A 220 -8.26 9.20 -18.15
N ASP A 221 -8.62 8.26 -19.02
CA ASP A 221 -8.67 8.47 -20.48
C ASP A 221 -9.83 9.38 -20.91
N THR A 222 -10.86 9.52 -20.07
CA THR A 222 -12.04 10.38 -20.29
C THR A 222 -11.68 11.86 -20.41
N PHE A 223 -10.59 12.30 -19.75
CA PHE A 223 -10.02 13.65 -19.90
C PHE A 223 -9.67 14.01 -21.36
N PHE A 224 -9.33 13.02 -22.20
CA PHE A 224 -9.05 13.22 -23.62
C PHE A 224 -10.27 13.00 -24.53
N GLN A 225 -11.45 12.72 -23.96
CA GLN A 225 -12.67 12.34 -24.69
C GLN A 225 -13.86 13.26 -24.42
N GLN A 226 -14.03 13.74 -23.18
CA GLN A 226 -15.18 14.53 -22.73
C GLN A 226 -14.84 15.98 -22.39
N THR A 227 -13.60 16.27 -22.00
CA THR A 227 -13.18 17.64 -21.71
C THR A 227 -13.15 18.44 -23.01
N LEU A 228 -14.13 19.33 -23.21
CA LEU A 228 -14.26 20.17 -24.42
C LEU A 228 -13.03 21.05 -24.66
N PHE A 229 -12.33 21.44 -23.58
CA PHE A 229 -11.14 22.28 -23.61
C PHE A 229 -10.02 21.73 -22.72
N PRO A 230 -9.28 20.67 -23.15
CA PRO A 230 -8.22 20.06 -22.33
C PRO A 230 -7.05 21.01 -22.01
N SER A 231 -6.94 22.12 -22.75
CA SER A 231 -5.98 23.21 -22.54
C SER A 231 -6.43 24.29 -21.56
N ILE A 232 -7.67 24.20 -21.03
CA ILE A 232 -8.23 25.16 -20.05
C ILE A 232 -8.41 24.51 -18.67
N SER A 233 -8.44 23.18 -18.60
CA SER A 233 -8.49 22.45 -17.32
C SER A 233 -7.19 22.58 -16.52
N GLN A 234 -7.24 23.37 -15.44
CA GLN A 234 -6.21 23.37 -14.40
C GLN A 234 -6.47 22.27 -13.36
N PHE A 235 -5.41 21.81 -12.69
CA PHE A 235 -5.53 20.89 -11.56
C PHE A 235 -4.95 21.56 -10.30
N THR A 236 -5.64 21.40 -9.16
CA THR A 236 -5.08 21.79 -7.85
C THR A 236 -3.85 20.93 -7.55
N ASP A 237 -2.88 21.45 -6.80
CA ASP A 237 -1.63 20.71 -6.49
C ASP A 237 -1.90 19.35 -5.81
N ASP A 238 -3.00 19.25 -5.05
CA ASP A 238 -3.49 18.03 -4.40
C ASP A 238 -4.03 16.95 -5.36
N HIS A 239 -4.40 17.30 -6.59
CA HIS A 239 -4.93 16.34 -7.56
C HIS A 239 -4.24 16.47 -8.93
N ASN A 240 -3.03 17.00 -8.93
CA ASN A 240 -2.29 17.37 -10.13
C ASN A 240 -1.62 16.16 -10.81
N PRO A 241 -1.67 16.03 -12.15
CA PRO A 241 -0.96 14.98 -12.89
C PRO A 241 0.56 14.92 -12.61
N ALA A 242 1.21 16.05 -12.35
CA ALA A 242 2.63 16.12 -12.01
C ALA A 242 2.91 15.73 -10.55
N THR A 243 2.06 16.11 -9.59
CA THR A 243 2.14 15.59 -8.20
C THR A 243 1.96 14.07 -8.19
N ASN A 244 0.98 13.56 -8.95
CA ASN A 244 0.75 12.12 -9.15
C ASN A 244 1.97 11.41 -9.78
N LEU A 245 2.67 12.03 -10.75
CA LEU A 245 3.94 11.50 -11.27
C LEU A 245 4.99 11.34 -10.16
N VAL A 246 5.20 12.36 -9.31
CA VAL A 246 6.19 12.28 -8.22
C VAL A 246 5.85 11.15 -7.25
N MET A 247 4.59 11.04 -6.82
CA MET A 247 4.22 9.97 -5.90
C MET A 247 4.40 8.58 -6.52
N ARG A 248 3.91 8.35 -7.75
CA ARG A 248 3.97 7.03 -8.39
C ARG A 248 5.38 6.62 -8.84
N ARG A 249 6.16 7.51 -9.47
CA ARG A 249 7.55 7.20 -9.87
C ARG A 249 8.48 7.19 -8.69
N PHE A 250 8.54 8.30 -7.96
CA PHE A 250 9.65 8.56 -7.07
C PHE A 250 9.43 7.98 -5.67
N LEU A 251 8.31 8.27 -5.01
CA LEU A 251 8.00 7.69 -3.68
C LEU A 251 7.75 6.18 -3.81
N LEU A 252 6.76 5.80 -4.62
CA LEU A 252 6.28 4.42 -4.70
C LEU A 252 7.12 3.51 -5.59
N GLY A 253 8.03 4.02 -6.42
CA GLY A 253 8.92 3.16 -7.22
C GLY A 253 8.19 2.27 -8.22
N ASP A 254 7.06 2.74 -8.76
CA ASP A 254 6.49 2.22 -9.99
C ASP A 254 7.13 2.94 -11.19
N GLN A 255 7.10 2.35 -12.38
CA GLN A 255 7.48 3.02 -13.62
C GLN A 255 6.43 2.86 -14.73
N ASP A 256 5.58 1.85 -14.63
CA ASP A 256 4.70 1.36 -15.72
C ASP A 256 3.34 2.08 -15.73
N TYR A 257 3.04 2.82 -14.65
CA TYR A 257 1.74 3.46 -14.39
C TYR A 257 1.30 4.56 -15.37
N LEU A 258 2.08 4.93 -16.39
CA LEU A 258 1.78 6.05 -17.30
C LEU A 258 0.46 5.87 -18.09
N LYS A 259 -0.13 4.67 -18.06
CA LYS A 259 -1.43 4.32 -18.61
C LYS A 259 -2.56 4.98 -17.80
N LEU A 260 -3.56 5.53 -18.50
CA LEU A 260 -4.58 6.40 -17.92
C LEU A 260 -5.70 5.68 -17.15
N ASP A 261 -5.83 4.36 -17.27
CA ASP A 261 -6.79 3.57 -16.48
C ASP A 261 -6.29 3.25 -15.06
N ASN A 262 -5.01 3.53 -14.74
CA ASN A 262 -4.52 3.61 -13.36
C ASN A 262 -4.95 4.93 -12.68
N TYR A 263 -5.82 5.72 -13.32
CA TYR A 263 -6.27 7.02 -12.82
C TYR A 263 -7.77 7.13 -12.90
N LEU A 264 -8.30 7.87 -11.92
CA LEU A 264 -9.67 8.36 -11.95
C LEU A 264 -9.65 9.89 -12.04
N PHE A 265 -10.47 10.43 -12.93
CA PHE A 265 -10.62 11.85 -13.22
C PHE A 265 -12.04 12.31 -12.87
N LYS A 266 -12.15 13.36 -12.07
CA LYS A 266 -13.39 14.12 -11.87
C LYS A 266 -13.17 15.56 -12.34
N GLN A 267 -14.15 16.12 -13.02
CA GLN A 267 -14.24 17.54 -13.33
C GLN A 267 -15.00 18.26 -12.20
N ALA A 268 -14.61 19.49 -11.85
CA ALA A 268 -15.38 20.30 -10.89
C ALA A 268 -16.80 20.56 -11.42
N GLU A 269 -17.79 20.42 -10.54
CA GLU A 269 -19.22 20.50 -10.88
C GLU A 269 -19.99 21.35 -9.87
N GLY A 270 -20.98 22.10 -10.37
CA GLY A 270 -21.96 22.82 -9.55
C GLY A 270 -21.33 23.78 -8.52
N GLY A 271 -21.50 23.48 -7.23
CA GLY A 271 -21.02 24.32 -6.13
C GLY A 271 -19.50 24.54 -6.12
N GLU A 272 -18.71 23.60 -6.66
CA GLU A 272 -17.25 23.74 -6.80
C GLU A 272 -16.86 24.87 -7.77
N LEU A 273 -17.78 25.30 -8.63
CA LEU A 273 -17.59 26.40 -9.59
C LEU A 273 -18.17 27.74 -9.11
N SER A 274 -18.86 27.78 -7.96
CA SER A 274 -19.64 28.96 -7.51
C SER A 274 -18.82 30.18 -7.08
N HIS A 275 -17.49 30.08 -7.12
CA HIS A 275 -16.53 31.15 -6.85
C HIS A 275 -15.71 31.57 -8.08
N VAL A 276 -16.00 31.01 -9.26
CA VAL A 276 -15.35 31.32 -10.54
C VAL A 276 -16.16 32.38 -11.26
N GLN A 277 -15.54 33.44 -11.78
CA GLN A 277 -16.26 34.53 -12.46
C GLN A 277 -16.57 34.17 -13.93
N GLU A 278 -17.63 34.78 -14.47
CA GLU A 278 -18.04 34.58 -15.87
C GLU A 278 -16.95 35.12 -16.82
N GLY A 279 -16.31 34.22 -17.58
CA GLY A 279 -15.11 34.50 -18.37
C GLY A 279 -13.81 33.89 -17.82
N GLU A 280 -13.82 33.39 -16.58
CA GLU A 280 -12.68 32.72 -15.92
C GLU A 280 -12.84 31.18 -15.89
N GLU A 281 -13.43 30.53 -16.91
CA GLU A 281 -13.84 29.10 -16.92
C GLU A 281 -12.70 28.05 -16.79
N LEU A 282 -11.95 28.09 -15.69
CA LEU A 282 -10.90 27.15 -15.32
C LEU A 282 -11.53 25.91 -14.69
N LEU A 283 -11.98 24.99 -15.55
CA LEU A 283 -12.51 23.68 -15.18
C LEU A 283 -11.51 22.90 -14.32
N THR A 284 -11.66 22.96 -13.00
CA THR A 284 -10.72 22.37 -12.05
C THR A 284 -10.82 20.85 -12.05
N GLY A 285 -9.79 20.19 -12.58
CA GLY A 285 -9.67 18.75 -12.61
C GLY A 285 -9.18 18.19 -11.28
N LYS A 286 -9.77 17.06 -10.86
CA LYS A 286 -9.27 16.20 -9.78
C LYS A 286 -8.81 14.86 -10.38
N LEU A 287 -7.50 14.64 -10.49
CA LEU A 287 -6.92 13.36 -10.86
C LEU A 287 -6.37 12.62 -9.62
N ILE A 288 -6.90 11.43 -9.36
CA ILE A 288 -6.44 10.54 -8.28
C ILE A 288 -5.85 9.25 -8.86
N SER A 289 -4.78 8.76 -8.22
CA SER A 289 -4.18 7.47 -8.55
C SER A 289 -5.06 6.33 -8.02
N ILE A 290 -5.26 5.32 -8.85
CA ILE A 290 -5.74 3.99 -8.46
C ILE A 290 -4.73 2.93 -8.94
N ASP A 291 -4.99 1.66 -8.65
CA ASP A 291 -4.17 0.51 -9.04
C ASP A 291 -2.67 0.66 -8.70
N PHE A 292 -2.31 0.35 -7.44
CA PHE A 292 -0.93 0.44 -6.96
C PHE A 292 -0.17 -0.87 -7.06
N GLY A 293 -0.70 -1.89 -7.76
CA GLY A 293 -0.20 -3.28 -7.73
C GLY A 293 1.22 -3.47 -8.26
N MET A 294 1.83 -2.43 -8.85
CA MET A 294 3.23 -2.41 -9.28
C MET A 294 4.15 -1.53 -8.42
N SER A 295 3.70 -1.09 -7.24
CA SER A 295 4.49 -0.28 -6.32
C SER A 295 5.62 -1.10 -5.66
N PHE A 296 6.71 -0.40 -5.38
CA PHE A 296 7.97 -0.88 -4.81
C PHE A 296 8.69 -1.96 -5.62
N TYR A 297 8.21 -2.25 -6.84
CA TYR A 297 8.74 -3.27 -7.73
C TYR A 297 9.78 -2.72 -8.72
N ASN A 298 9.57 -1.51 -9.27
CA ASN A 298 10.31 -0.98 -10.42
C ASN A 298 11.17 0.24 -10.01
N GLN A 299 12.22 0.01 -9.20
CA GLN A 299 13.06 1.08 -8.61
C GLN A 299 13.33 2.26 -9.56
N PHE A 300 12.71 3.42 -9.29
CA PHE A 300 13.04 4.68 -9.95
C PHE A 300 14.38 5.20 -9.40
N ALA A 301 15.46 4.61 -9.91
CA ALA A 301 16.83 4.89 -9.48
C ALA A 301 17.26 6.29 -9.97
N LEU A 302 17.71 7.13 -9.05
CA LEU A 302 18.27 8.45 -9.35
C LEU A 302 19.81 8.39 -9.42
N PRO A 303 20.48 9.26 -10.20
CA PRO A 303 21.92 9.45 -10.09
C PRO A 303 22.34 9.78 -8.66
N LYS A 304 23.55 9.39 -8.26
CA LYS A 304 24.12 9.84 -6.98
C LYS A 304 24.33 11.35 -7.02
N ARG A 305 23.82 12.07 -6.02
CA ARG A 305 23.75 13.55 -6.00
C ARG A 305 22.92 14.14 -7.16
N CYS A 306 21.77 13.53 -7.46
CA CYS A 306 20.84 14.06 -8.45
C CYS A 306 20.37 15.47 -8.08
N THR A 307 20.37 16.41 -9.03
CA THR A 307 19.76 17.74 -8.83
C THR A 307 18.24 17.68 -9.06
N LEU A 308 17.50 18.71 -8.60
CA LEU A 308 16.07 18.86 -8.88
C LEU A 308 15.76 18.93 -10.39
N GLU A 309 16.63 19.55 -11.17
CA GLU A 309 16.51 19.60 -12.63
C GLU A 309 16.69 18.21 -13.27
N GLN A 310 17.75 17.48 -12.88
CA GLN A 310 18.00 16.11 -13.34
C GLN A 310 16.86 15.16 -12.95
N PHE A 311 16.30 15.35 -11.74
CA PHE A 311 15.13 14.64 -11.26
C PHE A 311 13.91 14.92 -12.13
N THR A 312 13.59 16.20 -12.37
CA THR A 312 12.46 16.64 -13.17
C THR A 312 12.55 16.12 -14.60
N ASN A 313 13.71 16.28 -15.24
CA ASN A 313 13.98 15.75 -16.57
C ASN A 313 13.76 14.22 -16.62
N LYS A 314 14.23 13.48 -15.62
CA LYS A 314 14.03 12.01 -15.54
C LYS A 314 12.58 11.61 -15.21
N LEU A 315 11.87 12.41 -14.42
CA LEU A 315 10.47 12.20 -14.04
C LEU A 315 9.52 12.41 -15.21
N LEU A 316 9.82 13.38 -16.08
CA LEU A 316 9.03 13.70 -17.28
C LEU A 316 9.44 12.86 -18.51
N GLN A 317 10.64 12.28 -18.54
CA GLN A 317 11.08 11.44 -19.67
C GLN A 317 10.46 10.03 -19.64
N PRO A 318 9.75 9.59 -20.71
CA PRO A 318 9.29 8.21 -20.83
C PRO A 318 10.45 7.26 -21.16
N SER A 319 10.47 6.08 -20.52
CA SER A 319 11.45 5.04 -20.78
C SER A 319 11.31 4.47 -22.19
N ASN A 320 12.36 3.82 -22.72
CA ASN A 320 12.28 3.17 -24.03
C ASN A 320 11.20 2.07 -24.07
N LEU A 321 10.94 1.38 -22.95
CA LEU A 321 9.83 0.42 -22.85
C LEU A 321 8.47 1.14 -23.00
N HIS A 322 8.27 2.26 -22.31
CA HIS A 322 6.99 3.00 -22.36
C HIS A 322 6.76 3.63 -23.74
N ARG A 323 7.83 4.11 -24.40
CA ARG A 323 7.78 4.64 -25.78
C ARG A 323 7.33 3.60 -26.80
N VAL A 324 7.59 2.31 -26.55
CA VAL A 324 7.10 1.19 -27.38
C VAL A 324 5.69 0.77 -26.97
N GLN A 325 5.49 0.56 -25.66
CA GLN A 325 4.23 0.04 -25.08
C GLN A 325 3.03 0.98 -25.28
N TYR A 326 3.25 2.30 -25.24
CA TYR A 326 2.23 3.34 -25.39
C TYR A 326 2.40 4.15 -26.68
N ARG A 327 3.02 3.58 -27.73
CA ARG A 327 3.28 4.29 -28.98
C ARG A 327 1.98 4.79 -29.62
N GLY A 328 1.83 6.11 -29.73
CA GLY A 328 0.64 6.76 -30.29
C GLY A 328 -0.57 6.86 -29.35
N GLN A 329 -0.43 6.42 -28.09
CA GLN A 329 -1.50 6.50 -27.08
C GLN A 329 -1.33 7.76 -26.21
N LYS A 330 -2.45 8.26 -25.67
CA LYS A 330 -2.44 9.29 -24.62
C LYS A 330 -1.99 8.67 -23.30
N THR A 331 -1.19 9.40 -22.52
CA THR A 331 -0.61 8.95 -21.24
C THR A 331 -0.66 10.07 -20.20
N LEU A 332 -0.33 9.77 -18.94
CA LEU A 332 -0.20 10.80 -17.90
C LEU A 332 0.84 11.88 -18.26
N LEU A 333 1.92 11.51 -18.96
CA LEU A 333 2.89 12.49 -19.50
C LEU A 333 2.28 13.38 -20.59
N THR A 334 1.24 12.91 -21.28
CA THR A 334 0.49 13.72 -22.25
C THR A 334 -0.44 14.72 -21.57
N MET A 335 -0.96 14.42 -20.37
CA MET A 335 -1.69 15.40 -19.55
C MET A 335 -0.73 16.49 -19.05
N VAL A 336 0.40 16.09 -18.48
CA VAL A 336 1.43 17.03 -17.98
C VAL A 336 2.02 17.88 -19.11
N GLY A 337 2.11 17.33 -20.33
CA GLY A 337 2.51 18.07 -21.53
C GLY A 337 1.48 19.07 -22.07
N GLN A 338 0.32 19.22 -21.44
CA GLN A 338 -0.67 20.27 -21.73
C GLN A 338 -0.75 21.35 -20.63
N MET A 339 0.04 21.22 -19.57
CA MET A 339 0.09 22.16 -18.45
C MET A 339 1.21 23.20 -18.64
N GLU A 340 1.05 24.36 -17.99
CA GLU A 340 2.10 25.37 -17.96
C GLU A 340 3.34 24.91 -17.20
N ARG A 341 4.53 25.26 -17.72
CA ARG A 341 5.82 24.78 -17.18
C ARG A 341 5.98 25.09 -15.69
N ASP A 342 5.64 26.31 -15.30
CA ASP A 342 5.80 26.81 -13.93
C ASP A 342 4.80 26.13 -12.97
N GLN A 343 3.63 25.70 -13.47
CA GLN A 343 2.70 24.87 -12.72
C GLN A 343 3.29 23.46 -12.52
N VAL A 344 3.82 22.84 -13.58
CA VAL A 344 4.45 21.51 -13.49
C VAL A 344 5.63 21.50 -12.51
N GLN A 345 6.48 22.53 -12.55
CA GLN A 345 7.62 22.66 -11.62
C GLN A 345 7.13 22.85 -10.17
N ARG A 346 6.17 23.75 -9.93
CA ARG A 346 5.57 23.97 -8.61
C ARG A 346 4.93 22.71 -8.03
N SER A 347 4.11 21.99 -8.81
CA SER A 347 3.46 20.76 -8.36
C SER A 347 4.48 19.64 -8.05
N ILE A 348 5.59 19.57 -8.79
CA ILE A 348 6.72 18.66 -8.47
C ILE A 348 7.37 19.03 -7.14
N GLU A 349 7.66 20.32 -6.90
CA GLU A 349 8.26 20.78 -5.65
C GLU A 349 7.31 20.60 -4.45
N VAL A 350 6.01 20.86 -4.63
CA VAL A 350 4.98 20.60 -3.61
C VAL A 350 4.92 19.11 -3.27
N ALA A 351 4.95 18.22 -4.26
CA ALA A 351 4.98 16.78 -4.04
C ALA A 351 6.23 16.31 -3.27
N LEU A 352 7.41 16.83 -3.65
CA LEU A 352 8.67 16.54 -2.95
C LEU A 352 8.64 17.05 -1.51
N ASN A 353 8.10 18.25 -1.25
CA ASN A 353 7.98 18.79 0.10
C ASN A 353 7.05 17.94 0.98
N ARG A 354 5.92 17.45 0.45
CA ARG A 354 5.04 16.53 1.19
C ARG A 354 5.76 15.23 1.56
N ILE A 355 6.51 14.63 0.64
CA ILE A 355 7.34 13.45 0.91
C ILE A 355 8.43 13.75 1.96
N ALA A 356 9.12 14.88 1.84
CA ALA A 356 10.18 15.32 2.74
C ALA A 356 9.68 15.52 4.20
N ASN A 357 8.41 15.91 4.36
CA ASN A 357 7.79 16.20 5.65
C ASN A 357 7.24 14.97 6.40
N LEU A 358 7.21 13.78 5.79
CA LEU A 358 6.73 12.57 6.46
C LEU A 358 7.61 12.20 7.68
N SER A 359 7.04 12.15 8.88
CA SER A 359 7.78 11.83 10.10
C SER A 359 8.19 10.35 10.17
N ASP A 360 9.20 10.00 10.97
CA ASP A 360 9.58 8.59 11.17
C ASP A 360 8.45 7.77 11.80
N GLN A 361 7.59 8.39 12.62
CA GLN A 361 6.37 7.74 13.10
C GLN A 361 5.43 7.41 11.94
N GLN A 362 5.14 8.37 11.05
CA GLN A 362 4.25 8.15 9.89
C GLN A 362 4.82 7.08 8.96
N LEU A 363 6.14 7.08 8.69
CA LEU A 363 6.77 6.04 7.88
C LEU A 363 6.74 4.65 8.55
N GLY A 364 6.80 4.59 9.89
CA GLY A 364 6.61 3.36 10.66
C GLY A 364 5.17 2.84 10.59
N GLU A 365 4.19 3.72 10.78
CA GLU A 365 2.75 3.42 10.64
C GLU A 365 2.41 2.90 9.23
N LEU A 366 3.02 3.47 8.18
CA LEU A 366 2.92 2.96 6.82
C LEU A 366 3.59 1.58 6.66
N ALA A 367 4.79 1.39 7.22
CA ALA A 367 5.51 0.12 7.10
C ALA A 367 4.76 -1.06 7.75
N GLU A 368 4.05 -0.82 8.87
CA GLU A 368 3.25 -1.81 9.61
C GLU A 368 2.18 -2.55 8.77
N HIS A 369 1.76 -2.01 7.62
CA HIS A 369 0.94 -2.74 6.64
C HIS A 369 1.62 -4.03 6.14
N MET A 370 2.94 -4.15 6.26
CA MET A 370 3.68 -5.40 6.00
C MET A 370 3.77 -6.26 7.27
N HIS A 371 3.14 -7.44 7.24
CA HIS A 371 3.06 -8.28 8.45
C HIS A 371 4.43 -8.90 8.81
N GLN A 372 5.19 -9.38 7.82
CA GLN A 372 6.47 -10.05 8.07
C GLN A 372 7.53 -9.02 8.52
N PRO A 373 8.16 -9.17 9.70
CA PRO A 373 9.05 -8.15 10.26
C PRO A 373 10.22 -7.74 9.34
N ALA A 374 10.84 -8.68 8.62
CA ALA A 374 11.92 -8.37 7.68
C ALA A 374 11.44 -7.56 6.46
N ILE A 375 10.21 -7.78 6.00
CA ILE A 375 9.60 -6.97 4.92
C ILE A 375 9.19 -5.60 5.45
N ARG A 376 8.73 -5.53 6.71
CA ARG A 376 8.41 -4.29 7.44
C ARG A 376 9.63 -3.37 7.59
N GLU A 377 10.75 -3.91 8.11
CA GLU A 377 12.05 -3.22 8.20
C GLU A 377 12.50 -2.73 6.81
N GLY A 378 12.41 -3.60 5.80
CA GLY A 378 12.77 -3.26 4.42
C GLY A 378 11.94 -2.11 3.82
N MET A 379 10.61 -2.12 4.00
CA MET A 379 9.74 -1.06 3.49
C MET A 379 9.92 0.25 4.27
N PHE A 380 10.13 0.19 5.59
CA PHE A 380 10.47 1.38 6.40
C PHE A 380 11.75 2.06 5.90
N GLU A 381 12.84 1.30 5.72
CA GLU A 381 14.12 1.85 5.22
C GLU A 381 13.99 2.36 3.76
N ILE A 382 13.19 1.71 2.91
CA ILE A 382 12.88 2.22 1.56
C ILE A 382 12.16 3.57 1.65
N LEU A 383 11.10 3.69 2.44
CA LEU A 383 10.36 4.94 2.61
C LEU A 383 11.24 6.04 3.22
N ARG A 384 12.05 5.73 4.24
CA ARG A 384 12.95 6.69 4.88
C ARG A 384 14.05 7.17 3.92
N PHE A 385 14.57 6.28 3.08
CA PHE A 385 15.50 6.64 2.01
C PHE A 385 14.83 7.53 0.96
N LYS A 386 13.57 7.29 0.60
CA LYS A 386 12.80 8.15 -0.31
C LYS A 386 12.54 9.55 0.28
N ARG A 387 12.23 9.66 1.57
CA ARG A 387 12.18 10.96 2.26
C ARG A 387 13.51 11.70 2.20
N ALA A 388 14.61 11.04 2.53
CA ALA A 388 15.93 11.65 2.51
C ALA A 388 16.36 12.06 1.08
N GLN A 389 15.98 11.29 0.05
CA GLN A 389 16.15 11.72 -1.34
C GLN A 389 15.31 12.97 -1.67
N ALA A 390 14.08 13.10 -1.16
CA ALA A 390 13.25 14.29 -1.37
C ALA A 390 13.87 15.53 -0.71
N ARG A 391 14.31 15.42 0.55
CA ARG A 391 15.02 16.48 1.27
C ARG A 391 16.31 16.91 0.56
N ALA A 392 17.08 15.95 0.04
CA ALA A 392 18.28 16.26 -0.74
C ALA A 392 17.98 16.95 -2.08
N LEU A 393 16.90 16.56 -2.78
CA LEU A 393 16.46 17.25 -4.01
C LEU A 393 16.00 18.69 -3.75
N LEU A 394 15.46 18.96 -2.56
CA LEU A 394 15.06 20.29 -2.09
C LEU A 394 16.19 21.09 -1.43
N ASN A 395 17.43 20.57 -1.45
CA ASN A 395 18.62 21.15 -0.79
C ASN A 395 18.49 21.31 0.74
N GLN A 396 17.58 20.56 1.39
CA GLN A 396 17.35 20.58 2.84
C GLN A 396 18.34 19.68 3.60
N GLU A 397 18.82 18.60 2.98
CA GLU A 397 19.75 17.62 3.56
C GLU A 397 20.82 17.18 2.53
N SER A 398 21.88 16.51 2.99
CA SER A 398 22.86 15.87 2.10
C SER A 398 22.29 14.62 1.42
N TRP A 399 22.75 14.31 0.20
CA TRP A 399 22.31 13.11 -0.53
C TRP A 399 22.53 11.82 0.29
N PRO A 400 21.48 11.01 0.54
CA PRO A 400 21.59 9.85 1.41
C PRO A 400 22.46 8.73 0.82
N LEU A 401 23.07 7.94 1.71
CA LEU A 401 23.67 6.67 1.35
C LEU A 401 22.58 5.67 0.94
N GLU A 402 22.83 4.90 -0.12
CA GLU A 402 21.94 3.83 -0.56
C GLU A 402 21.88 2.73 0.51
N PRO A 403 20.69 2.20 0.88
CA PRO A 403 20.58 1.06 1.79
C PRO A 403 21.37 -0.13 1.23
N GLY A 404 22.12 -0.81 2.11
CA GLY A 404 23.20 -1.71 1.72
C GLY A 404 22.78 -2.78 0.69
N ALA A 405 23.37 -2.71 -0.50
CA ALA A 405 23.15 -3.64 -1.61
C ALA A 405 23.69 -5.05 -1.29
N GLY A 406 22.93 -5.78 -0.48
CA GLY A 406 23.26 -7.12 0.03
C GLY A 406 22.13 -7.75 0.84
N LYS A 407 21.34 -6.97 1.60
CA LYS A 407 20.08 -7.44 2.22
C LYS A 407 18.94 -7.52 1.18
N GLY A 408 19.05 -8.42 0.21
CA GLY A 408 17.89 -9.05 -0.44
C GLY A 408 16.82 -8.14 -1.09
N PHE A 409 17.17 -7.08 -1.83
CA PHE A 409 16.22 -6.36 -2.69
C PHE A 409 15.49 -7.26 -3.73
N SER A 410 15.98 -8.49 -3.94
CA SER A 410 15.40 -9.53 -4.78
C SER A 410 14.73 -10.68 -4.00
N VAL A 411 14.55 -10.53 -2.69
CA VAL A 411 14.01 -11.55 -1.75
C VAL A 411 12.75 -11.06 -1.01
N LEU A 412 12.43 -9.76 -1.11
CA LEU A 412 11.20 -9.14 -0.59
C LEU A 412 10.03 -9.28 -1.58
#